data_AF-B2FM77-F1
#
_entry.id   AF-B2FM77-F1
#
_cell.length_a   1.000
_cell.length_b   1.000
_cell.length_c   1.000
_cell.angle_alpha   90.00
_cell.angle_beta   90.00
_cell.angle_gamma   90.00
#
_symmetry.space_group_name_H-M   'P 1'
#
loop_
_entity.id
_entity.type
_entity.pdbx_description
1 polymer ?
#
loop_
_entity_poly.entity_id
_entity_poly.type
_entity_poly.pdbx_seq_one_letter_code
_entity_poly.pdbx_strand_id
1 'polypeptide(L)'
;MDADTLLHQTVVRLRAHEGKYAEIARQNPDIGYSWLTKLAHGQITNPTIASLQQLIEALNAFEGRERGGLAEVVAQADPVMDPVMELRIEPSGDVDAGRIVPLETA
;
A
#
# COMPACT_ATOMS: atom_id res chain seq x y z
N MET A 1 -25.68 14.51 -12.20
CA MET A 1 -24.28 14.91 -12.46
C MET A 1 -24.11 14.98 -13.96
N ASP A 2 -23.61 16.11 -14.43
CA ASP A 2 -23.63 16.50 -15.83
C ASP A 2 -22.43 15.91 -16.58
N ALA A 3 -22.59 15.67 -17.88
CA ALA A 3 -21.55 15.02 -18.69
C ALA A 3 -20.26 15.84 -18.74
N ASP A 4 -20.38 17.18 -18.79
CA ASP A 4 -19.24 18.11 -18.72
C ASP A 4 -18.51 18.01 -17.36
N THR A 5 -19.26 18.00 -16.25
CA THR A 5 -18.69 17.84 -14.91
C THR A 5 -17.98 16.49 -14.76
N LEU A 6 -18.54 15.41 -15.31
CA LEU A 6 -17.92 14.08 -15.28
C LEU A 6 -16.64 14.02 -16.14
N LEU A 7 -16.68 14.61 -17.34
CA LEU A 7 -15.50 14.76 -18.20
C LEU A 7 -14.40 15.55 -17.49
N HIS A 8 -14.74 16.72 -16.92
CA HIS A 8 -13.80 17.57 -16.23
C HIS A 8 -13.13 16.85 -15.04
N GLN A 9 -13.92 16.20 -14.17
CA GLN A 9 -13.38 15.43 -13.05
C GLN A 9 -12.48 14.28 -13.51
N THR A 10 -12.87 13.57 -14.57
CA THR A 10 -12.07 12.46 -15.12
C THR A 10 -10.76 12.96 -15.74
N VAL A 11 -10.76 14.12 -16.42
CA VAL A 11 -9.55 14.76 -16.95
C VAL A 11 -8.63 15.26 -15.83
N VAL A 12 -9.18 15.87 -14.78
CA VAL A 12 -8.40 16.29 -13.60
C VAL A 12 -7.76 15.08 -12.91
N ARG A 13 -8.51 13.99 -12.73
CA ARG A 13 -7.99 12.73 -12.18
C ARG A 13 -6.92 12.10 -13.07
N LEU A 14 -7.12 12.08 -14.38
CA LEU A 14 -6.10 11.64 -15.33
C LEU A 14 -4.82 12.49 -15.20
N ARG A 15 -4.93 13.82 -15.16
CA ARG A 15 -3.77 14.72 -14.99
C ARG A 15 -3.02 14.52 -13.67
N ALA A 16 -3.69 14.08 -12.60
CA ALA A 16 -3.01 13.72 -11.35
C ALA A 16 -2.07 12.51 -11.49
N HIS A 17 -2.25 11.70 -12.55
CA HIS A 17 -1.37 10.58 -12.94
C HIS A 17 -0.44 10.93 -14.11
N GLU A 18 -0.02 12.19 -14.23
CA GLU A 18 0.97 12.62 -15.22
C GLU A 18 2.25 11.76 -15.15
N GLY A 19 2.83 11.45 -16.32
CA GLY A 19 3.93 10.50 -16.46
C GLY A 19 3.52 9.02 -16.43
N LYS A 20 2.37 8.67 -15.83
CA LYS A 20 1.91 7.27 -15.70
C LYS A 20 0.99 6.80 -16.84
N TYR A 21 0.66 7.65 -17.82
CA TYR A 21 -0.25 7.30 -18.92
C TYR A 21 0.19 6.08 -19.73
N ALA A 22 1.51 5.88 -19.91
CA ALA A 22 2.03 4.70 -20.61
C ALA A 22 1.76 3.41 -19.81
N GLU A 23 1.77 3.48 -18.48
CA GLU A 23 1.45 2.36 -17.60
C GLU A 23 -0.06 2.07 -17.58
N ILE A 24 -0.89 3.11 -17.46
CA ILE A 24 -2.35 2.99 -17.53
C ILE A 24 -2.77 2.33 -18.85
N ALA A 25 -2.19 2.75 -19.98
CA ALA A 25 -2.44 2.14 -21.29
C ALA A 25 -1.91 0.70 -21.42
N ARG A 26 -0.76 0.36 -20.82
CA ARG A 26 -0.25 -1.02 -20.78
C ARG A 26 -1.17 -1.96 -20.01
N GLN A 27 -1.84 -1.47 -18.97
CA GLN A 27 -2.75 -2.26 -18.15
C GLN A 27 -4.17 -2.36 -18.73
N ASN A 28 -4.55 -1.48 -19.67
CA ASN A 28 -5.89 -1.37 -20.24
C ASN A 28 -5.80 -1.32 -21.78
N PRO A 29 -5.79 -2.47 -22.48
CA PRO A 29 -5.49 -2.54 -23.91
C PRO A 29 -6.50 -1.79 -24.79
N ASP A 30 -7.73 -1.60 -24.32
CA ASP A 30 -8.78 -0.83 -24.98
C ASP A 30 -8.51 0.69 -25.01
N ILE A 31 -7.53 1.18 -24.23
CA ILE A 31 -7.23 2.61 -24.08
C ILE A 31 -5.80 2.92 -24.52
N GLY A 32 -5.66 3.50 -25.71
CA GLY A 32 -4.36 3.89 -26.25
C GLY A 32 -3.70 5.06 -25.52
N TYR A 33 -2.38 4.98 -25.30
CA TYR A 33 -1.56 6.07 -24.74
C TYR A 33 -1.72 7.42 -25.47
N SER A 34 -1.86 7.40 -26.80
CA SER A 34 -2.11 8.62 -27.59
C SER A 34 -3.47 9.25 -27.30
N TRP A 35 -4.47 8.45 -26.93
CA TRP A 35 -5.79 8.95 -26.56
C TRP A 35 -5.75 9.59 -25.15
N LEU A 36 -5.09 8.95 -24.18
CA LEU A 36 -4.88 9.50 -22.84
C LEU A 36 -4.17 10.86 -22.88
N THR A 37 -3.06 10.96 -23.60
CA THR A 37 -2.29 12.21 -23.73
C THR A 37 -3.10 13.33 -24.39
N LYS A 38 -3.80 13.05 -25.49
CA LYS A 38 -4.68 14.01 -26.16
C LYS A 38 -5.83 14.48 -25.26
N LEU A 39 -6.45 13.57 -24.51
CA LEU A 39 -7.53 13.89 -23.58
C LEU A 39 -7.00 14.74 -22.40
N ALA A 40 -5.89 14.34 -21.79
CA ALA A 40 -5.24 15.10 -20.73
C ALA A 40 -4.88 16.52 -21.19
N HIS A 41 -4.42 16.70 -22.44
CA HIS A 41 -4.09 18.01 -23.01
C HIS A 41 -5.33 18.80 -23.51
N GLY A 42 -6.55 18.27 -23.36
CA GLY A 42 -7.78 18.93 -23.82
C GLY A 42 -7.97 18.95 -25.34
N GLN A 43 -7.19 18.17 -26.09
CA GLN A 43 -7.31 18.03 -27.54
C GLN A 43 -8.51 17.14 -27.95
N ILE A 44 -9.09 16.42 -26.99
CA ILE A 44 -10.35 15.68 -27.12
C ILE A 44 -11.36 16.36 -26.20
N THR A 45 -12.31 17.10 -26.77
CA THR A 45 -13.30 17.89 -26.02
C THR A 45 -14.65 17.20 -25.87
N ASN A 46 -14.94 16.17 -26.68
CA ASN A 46 -16.20 15.44 -26.66
C ASN A 46 -15.97 13.92 -26.85
N PRO A 47 -15.38 13.22 -25.87
CA PRO A 47 -15.26 11.77 -25.92
C PRO A 47 -16.63 11.09 -25.79
N THR A 48 -16.76 9.87 -26.31
CA THR A 48 -18.00 9.10 -26.11
C THR A 48 -18.17 8.70 -24.64
N ILE A 49 -19.42 8.51 -24.20
CA ILE A 49 -19.73 8.04 -22.85
C ILE A 49 -19.05 6.69 -22.56
N ALA A 50 -18.98 5.78 -23.55
CA ALA A 50 -18.30 4.50 -23.42
C ALA A 50 -16.79 4.67 -23.18
N SER A 51 -16.12 5.51 -23.98
CA SER A 51 -14.68 5.81 -23.79
C SER A 51 -14.39 6.46 -22.43
N LEU A 52 -15.32 7.29 -21.93
CA LEU A 52 -15.19 7.92 -20.61
C LEU A 52 -15.38 6.90 -19.47
N GLN A 53 -16.32 5.96 -19.61
CA GLN A 53 -16.51 4.85 -18.66
C GLN A 53 -15.28 3.95 -18.59
N GLN A 54 -14.74 3.53 -19.75
CA GLN A 54 -13.50 2.74 -19.82
C GLN A 54 -12.34 3.45 -19.11
N LEU A 55 -12.19 4.77 -19.31
CA LEU A 55 -11.16 5.55 -18.60
C LEU A 55 -11.36 5.58 -17.09
N ILE A 56 -12.60 5.71 -16.60
CA ILE A 56 -12.91 5.68 -15.17
C ILE A 56 -12.55 4.31 -14.57
N GLU A 57 -12.88 3.22 -15.27
CA GLU A 57 -12.52 1.85 -14.87
C GLU A 57 -11.00 1.64 -14.84
N ALA A 58 -10.29 2.09 -15.88
CA ALA A 58 -8.84 2.03 -15.97
C ALA A 58 -8.13 2.79 -14.84
N LEU A 59 -8.61 3.99 -14.50
CA LEU A 59 -8.10 4.80 -13.39
C LEU A 59 -8.40 4.13 -12.03
N ASN A 60 -9.60 3.58 -11.85
CA ASN A 60 -9.96 2.84 -10.64
C ASN A 60 -9.07 1.61 -10.43
N ALA A 61 -8.82 0.82 -11.49
CA ALA A 61 -7.98 -0.37 -11.45
C ALA A 61 -6.51 -0.02 -11.16
N PHE A 62 -6.00 1.04 -11.79
CA PHE A 62 -4.64 1.53 -11.58
C PHE A 62 -4.43 2.01 -10.13
N GLU A 63 -5.32 2.86 -9.61
CA GLU A 63 -5.24 3.35 -8.23
C GLU A 63 -5.45 2.25 -7.18
N GLY A 64 -6.30 1.25 -7.48
CA GLY A 64 -6.47 0.07 -6.62
C GLY A 64 -5.18 -0.73 -6.49
N ARG A 65 -4.42 -0.91 -7.58
CA ARG A 65 -3.10 -1.54 -7.56
C ARG A 65 -2.06 -0.72 -6.80
N GLU A 66 -2.00 0.59 -7.00
CA GLU A 66 -1.06 1.46 -6.27
C GLU A 66 -1.29 1.38 -4.76
N ARG A 67 -2.55 1.31 -4.31
CA ARG A 67 -2.89 1.08 -2.89
C ARG A 67 -2.56 -0.33 -2.41
N GLY A 68 -2.83 -1.35 -3.22
CA GLY A 68 -2.50 -2.75 -2.90
C GLY A 68 -1.00 -3.00 -2.75
N GLY A 69 -0.19 -2.49 -3.69
CA GLY A 69 1.27 -2.62 -3.65
C GLY A 69 1.89 -1.94 -2.42
N LEU A 70 1.37 -0.79 -2.00
CA LEU A 70 1.80 -0.13 -0.77
C LEU A 70 1.42 -0.94 0.49
N ALA A 71 0.28 -1.62 0.49
CA ALA A 71 -0.13 -2.50 1.60
C ALA A 71 0.65 -3.82 1.65
N GLU A 72 1.09 -4.36 0.52
CA GLU A 72 1.89 -5.59 0.46
C GLU A 72 3.34 -5.34 0.92
N VAL A 73 3.91 -4.17 0.63
CA VAL A 73 5.29 -3.82 1.02
C VAL A 73 5.48 -3.67 2.54
N VAL A 74 4.46 -3.23 3.30
CA VAL A 74 4.52 -3.27 4.79
C VAL A 74 4.32 -4.68 5.37
N ALA A 75 3.81 -5.64 4.59
CA ALA A 75 3.60 -7.03 5.04
C ALA A 75 4.77 -7.97 4.72
N GLN A 76 5.73 -7.56 3.87
CA GLN A 76 6.89 -8.36 3.46
C GLN A 76 8.23 -7.94 4.11
N ALA A 77 8.19 -7.13 5.16
CA ALA A 77 9.36 -6.77 5.97
C ALA A 77 9.61 -7.77 7.11
N ASP A 78 9.92 -9.02 6.75
CA ASP A 78 10.31 -10.15 7.63
C ASP A 78 11.41 -10.93 6.85
N PRO A 79 12.39 -11.69 7.45
CA PRO A 79 12.23 -12.37 8.75
C PRO A 79 13.51 -12.69 9.61
N VAL A 80 13.27 -13.30 10.78
CA VAL A 80 14.13 -14.14 11.68
C VAL A 80 15.53 -13.68 12.15
N MET A 81 15.69 -13.48 13.47
CA MET A 81 16.70 -14.03 14.42
C MET A 81 16.47 -13.34 15.79
N ASP A 82 16.55 -13.95 16.98
CA ASP A 82 17.17 -15.20 17.43
C ASP A 82 16.46 -15.71 18.74
N PRO A 83 16.36 -17.03 19.01
CA PRO A 83 15.72 -17.56 20.23
C PRO A 83 16.73 -17.83 21.37
N VAL A 84 17.42 -16.81 21.89
CA VAL A 84 18.32 -16.94 23.06
C VAL A 84 17.84 -16.20 24.31
N MET A 85 17.76 -17.01 25.35
CA MET A 85 17.37 -16.79 26.73
C MET A 85 18.37 -15.95 27.54
N GLU A 86 17.96 -14.77 28.03
CA GLU A 86 18.57 -14.11 29.20
C GLU A 86 17.48 -13.29 29.93
N LEU A 87 16.71 -13.88 30.84
CA LEU A 87 17.05 -14.11 32.26
C LEU A 87 17.40 -12.82 33.03
N ARG A 88 16.37 -12.06 33.50
CA ARG A 88 16.42 -11.23 34.73
C ARG A 88 15.07 -10.53 35.04
N ILE A 89 14.26 -11.11 35.93
CA ILE A 89 13.30 -10.54 36.92
C ILE A 89 12.92 -11.74 37.82
N GLU A 90 12.92 -11.76 39.16
CA GLU A 90 13.64 -11.02 40.23
C GLU A 90 13.72 -11.95 41.49
N PRO A 91 14.18 -11.57 42.71
CA PRO A 91 14.59 -12.56 43.71
C PRO A 91 13.47 -13.24 44.53
N SER A 92 13.82 -14.39 45.11
CA SER A 92 13.00 -15.27 45.94
C SER A 92 12.20 -14.57 47.05
N GLY A 93 10.91 -14.89 47.11
CA GLY A 93 10.11 -14.69 48.32
C GLY A 93 10.40 -15.76 49.38
N ASP A 94 10.71 -15.29 50.58
CA ASP A 94 10.34 -15.86 51.89
C ASP A 94 10.27 -17.39 52.05
N VAL A 95 11.29 -17.98 52.67
CA VAL A 95 11.08 -19.04 53.68
C VAL A 95 12.01 -18.83 54.87
N ASP A 96 11.38 -18.69 56.03
CA ASP A 96 11.96 -18.51 57.36
C ASP A 96 13.05 -19.55 57.71
N ALA A 97 14.04 -19.11 58.50
CA ALA A 97 15.29 -19.84 58.74
C ALA A 97 15.16 -21.00 59.73
N GLY A 98 14.62 -22.12 59.26
CA GLY A 98 14.69 -23.40 59.97
C GLY A 98 16.11 -23.96 60.09
N ARG A 99 16.79 -23.64 61.21
CA ARG A 99 17.69 -24.50 62.05
C ARG A 99 18.16 -25.82 61.38
N ILE A 100 19.46 -26.18 61.27
CA ILE A 100 20.35 -26.66 62.35
C ILE A 100 21.83 -26.84 61.93
N VAL A 101 22.77 -26.17 62.64
CA VAL A 101 24.12 -26.59 63.17
C VAL A 101 25.12 -27.43 62.29
N PRO A 102 26.34 -27.81 62.77
CA PRO A 102 27.59 -27.18 62.34
C PRO A 102 28.61 -28.16 61.71
N LEU A 103 29.85 -27.72 61.42
CA LEU A 103 31.10 -28.40 61.85
C LEU A 103 32.36 -27.61 61.45
N GLU A 104 33.41 -27.77 62.24
CA GLU A 104 34.68 -27.03 62.19
C GLU A 104 35.76 -27.67 61.28
N THR A 105 36.91 -26.99 61.20
CA THR A 105 38.27 -27.54 60.97
C THR A 105 38.81 -27.55 59.53
N ALA A 106 39.69 -26.60 59.21
CA ALA A 106 41.15 -26.80 59.26
C ALA A 106 41.90 -25.47 59.11
#